data_AF-A0A819ATX1-F1
#
_entry.id   AF-A0A819ATX1-F1
#
_cell.length_a   1.000
_cell.length_b   1.000
_cell.length_c   1.000
_cell.angle_alpha   90.00
_cell.angle_beta   90.00
_cell.angle_gamma   90.00
#
_symmetry.space_group_name_H-M   'P 1'
#
loop_
_entity.id
_entity.type
_entity.pdbx_description
1 polymer ?
#
loop_
_entity_poly.entity_id
_entity_poly.type
_entity_poly.pdbx_seq_one_letter_code
_entity_poly.pdbx_strand_id
1 'polypeptide(L)'
;NYNDRYFLSYEKYLQRLFSYTQNDILLSLTSQLLDQLMHILKIFFNSNITNIEFFLLNILLIFQSDRLNDITLDSMEEICMKILYTYEINTFPVKQSCRYNQLLDLSKQIRLLTQILLTHEHFYLPFLLIPN
;
A
#
# COMPACT_ATOMS: atom_id res chain seq x y z
N ASN A 1 11.70 -12.83 14.60
CA ASN A 1 12.40 -11.83 15.42
C ASN A 1 12.52 -10.43 14.80
N TYR A 2 12.47 -10.24 13.47
CA TYR A 2 12.32 -8.87 12.90
C TYR A 2 10.87 -8.35 13.00
N ASN A 3 9.87 -9.22 12.77
CA ASN A 3 8.45 -8.86 12.90
C ASN A 3 8.05 -8.39 14.31
N ASP A 4 8.66 -8.94 15.36
CA ASP A 4 8.31 -8.62 16.74
C ASP A 4 8.76 -7.22 17.16
N ARG A 5 9.85 -6.70 16.56
CA ARG A 5 10.31 -5.32 16.81
C ARG A 5 9.39 -4.28 16.19
N TYR A 6 8.83 -4.54 15.01
CA TYR A 6 7.84 -3.66 14.37
C TYR A 6 6.50 -3.66 15.12
N PHE A 7 6.08 -4.81 15.66
CA PHE A 7 4.89 -4.90 16.50
C PHE A 7 5.06 -4.14 17.84
N LEU A 8 6.22 -4.22 18.49
CA LEU A 8 6.50 -3.48 19.73
C LEU A 8 6.59 -1.95 19.54
N SER A 9 6.97 -1.48 18.35
CA SER A 9 6.87 -0.05 18.02
C SER A 9 5.43 0.41 17.76
N TYR A 10 4.55 -0.50 17.29
CA TYR A 10 3.15 -0.22 16.98
C TYR A 10 2.33 0.09 18.24
N GLU A 11 2.45 -0.72 19.29
CA GLU A 11 1.72 -0.49 20.55
C GLU A 11 2.13 0.83 21.22
N LYS A 12 3.43 1.14 21.26
CA LYS A 12 3.94 2.41 21.80
C LYS A 12 3.50 3.60 20.97
N TYR A 13 3.34 3.42 19.67
CA TYR A 13 2.88 4.46 18.76
C TYR A 13 1.37 4.72 18.90
N LEU A 14 0.56 3.66 18.96
CA LEU A 14 -0.86 3.76 19.31
C LEU A 14 -1.01 4.52 20.63
N GLN A 15 -0.27 4.14 21.68
CA GLN A 15 -0.28 4.86 22.97
C GLN A 15 0.04 6.35 22.85
N ARG A 16 0.96 6.75 21.97
CA ARG A 16 1.24 8.16 21.70
C ARG A 16 0.09 8.84 20.96
N LEU A 17 -0.49 8.20 19.96
CA LEU A 17 -1.68 8.71 19.26
C LEU A 17 -2.88 8.90 20.20
N PHE A 18 -3.10 7.92 21.08
CA PHE A 18 -4.10 7.99 22.17
C PHE A 18 -3.86 9.20 23.08
N SER A 19 -2.61 9.61 23.30
CA SER A 19 -2.29 10.80 24.10
C SER A 19 -2.47 12.14 23.38
N TYR A 20 -2.44 12.15 22.04
CA TYR A 20 -2.51 13.39 21.24
C TYR A 20 -3.93 13.76 20.80
N THR A 21 -4.88 12.83 20.82
CA THR A 21 -6.24 13.07 20.29
C THR A 21 -7.30 12.80 21.36
N GLN A 22 -7.90 13.86 21.92
CA GLN A 22 -9.03 13.76 22.87
C GLN A 22 -10.39 13.50 22.18
N ASN A 23 -10.37 13.15 20.89
CA ASN A 23 -11.57 13.07 20.06
C ASN A 23 -11.73 11.63 19.57
N ASP A 24 -12.58 10.86 20.25
CA ASP A 24 -12.74 9.40 20.07
C ASP A 24 -13.02 8.99 18.62
N ILE A 25 -13.71 9.84 17.86
CA ILE A 25 -14.01 9.62 16.43
C ILE A 25 -12.74 9.70 15.58
N LEU A 26 -11.90 10.71 15.80
CA LEU A 26 -10.64 10.88 15.08
C LEU A 26 -9.66 9.76 15.41
N LEU A 27 -9.70 9.32 16.67
CA LEU A 27 -8.86 8.28 17.22
C LEU A 27 -9.23 6.89 16.66
N SER A 28 -10.54 6.60 16.54
CA SER A 28 -11.03 5.40 15.85
C SER A 28 -10.63 5.38 14.37
N LEU A 29 -10.76 6.52 13.66
CA LEU A 29 -10.42 6.63 12.24
C LEU A 29 -8.90 6.45 12.02
N THR A 30 -8.08 7.11 12.84
CA THR A 30 -6.61 6.99 12.75
C THR A 30 -6.13 5.59 13.10
N SER A 31 -6.73 4.91 14.09
CA SER A 31 -6.43 3.50 14.38
C SER A 31 -6.75 2.58 13.20
N GLN A 32 -7.91 2.75 12.56
CA GLN A 32 -8.28 1.94 11.39
C GLN A 32 -7.34 2.15 10.19
N LEU A 33 -6.97 3.41 9.93
CA LEU A 33 -6.00 3.78 8.90
C LEU A 33 -4.63 3.12 9.14
N LEU A 34 -4.22 3.05 10.39
CA LEU A 34 -2.98 2.43 10.79
C LEU A 34 -2.98 0.92 10.65
N ASP A 35 -4.06 0.27 11.10
CA ASP A 35 -4.23 -1.17 10.91
C ASP A 35 -4.16 -1.53 9.42
N GLN A 36 -4.80 -0.74 8.56
CA GLN A 36 -4.73 -0.91 7.10
C GLN A 36 -3.32 -0.71 6.54
N LEU A 37 -2.62 0.35 6.97
CA LEU A 37 -1.26 0.61 6.51
C LEU A 37 -0.30 -0.50 6.96
N MET A 38 -0.41 -0.95 8.22
CA MET A 38 0.39 -2.06 8.74
C MET A 38 0.10 -3.38 8.02
N HIS A 39 -1.17 -3.63 7.67
CA HIS A 39 -1.56 -4.79 6.87
C HIS A 39 -0.89 -4.77 5.48
N ILE A 40 -0.92 -3.63 4.79
CA ILE A 40 -0.28 -3.44 3.49
C ILE A 40 1.24 -3.65 3.60
N LEU A 41 1.90 -3.04 4.60
CA LEU A 41 3.34 -3.22 4.82
C LEU A 41 3.68 -4.69 5.08
N LYS A 42 2.88 -5.39 5.88
CA LYS A 42 3.07 -6.81 6.16
C LYS A 42 2.96 -7.65 4.88
N ILE A 43 1.98 -7.38 4.01
CA ILE A 43 1.88 -8.06 2.71
C ILE A 43 3.10 -7.73 1.86
N PHE A 44 3.50 -6.46 1.80
CA PHE A 44 4.64 -6.01 1.02
C PHE A 44 5.94 -6.73 1.42
N PHE A 45 6.25 -6.75 2.72
CA PHE A 45 7.45 -7.41 3.23
C PHE A 45 7.42 -8.95 3.08
N ASN A 46 6.25 -9.57 3.24
CA ASN A 46 6.13 -11.03 3.11
C ASN A 46 6.10 -11.50 1.64
N SER A 47 5.75 -10.63 0.70
CA SER A 47 5.60 -10.97 -0.72
C SER A 47 6.94 -11.12 -1.46
N ASN A 48 8.08 -10.75 -0.84
CA ASN A 48 9.39 -10.72 -1.48
C ASN A 48 9.32 -10.06 -2.87
N ILE A 49 8.81 -8.85 -2.91
CA ILE A 49 8.57 -8.11 -4.16
C ILE A 49 9.91 -7.82 -4.83
N THR A 50 10.02 -8.13 -6.12
CA THR A 50 11.25 -7.85 -6.90
C THR A 50 11.33 -6.36 -7.25
N ASN A 51 12.53 -5.87 -7.58
CA ASN A 51 12.70 -4.48 -8.01
C ASN A 51 11.85 -4.14 -9.26
N ILE A 52 11.65 -5.11 -10.15
CA ILE A 52 10.85 -4.94 -11.37
C ILE A 52 9.36 -4.85 -11.01
N GLU A 53 8.87 -5.75 -10.15
CA GLU A 53 7.49 -5.71 -9.65
C GLU A 53 7.21 -4.40 -8.91
N PHE A 54 8.15 -3.96 -8.07
CA PHE A 54 8.05 -2.69 -7.36
C PHE A 54 7.97 -1.50 -8.33
N PHE A 55 8.81 -1.49 -9.36
CA PHE A 55 8.80 -0.44 -10.38
C PHE A 55 7.46 -0.42 -11.15
N LEU A 56 6.99 -1.59 -11.59
CA LEU A 56 5.71 -1.72 -12.30
C LEU A 56 4.52 -1.33 -11.42
N LEU A 57 4.52 -1.69 -10.14
CA LEU A 57 3.50 -1.27 -9.18
C LEU A 57 3.45 0.25 -9.02
N ASN A 58 4.60 0.93 -8.94
CA ASN A 58 4.63 2.39 -8.86
C ASN A 58 4.07 3.04 -10.13
N ILE A 59 4.42 2.53 -11.31
CA ILE A 59 3.85 3.01 -12.58
C ILE A 59 2.33 2.80 -12.60
N LEU A 60 1.86 1.63 -12.17
CA LEU A 60 0.44 1.31 -12.11
C LEU A 60 -0.31 2.29 -11.18
N LEU A 61 0.25 2.60 -10.01
CA LEU A 61 -0.33 3.56 -9.07
C LEU A 61 -0.39 5.00 -9.64
N ILE A 62 0.57 5.40 -10.48
CA ILE A 62 0.55 6.70 -11.16
C ILE A 62 -0.64 6.78 -12.14
N PHE A 63 -0.86 5.72 -12.93
CA PHE A 63 -1.95 5.69 -13.90
C PHE A 63 -3.32 5.54 -13.23
N GLN A 64 -3.39 4.91 -12.06
CA GLN A 64 -4.62 4.77 -11.27
C GLN A 64 -5.04 6.03 -10.49
N SER A 65 -4.40 7.18 -10.73
CA SER A 65 -4.72 8.45 -10.08
C SER A 65 -6.03 9.03 -10.62
N ASP A 66 -7.03 9.21 -9.76
CA ASP A 66 -8.36 9.77 -10.12
C ASP A 66 -8.32 11.20 -10.69
N ARG A 67 -7.14 11.85 -10.70
CA ARG A 67 -6.96 13.20 -11.26
C ARG A 67 -6.86 13.21 -12.78
N LEU A 68 -6.95 12.06 -13.43
CA LEU A 68 -6.61 11.87 -14.82
C LEU A 68 -7.79 11.22 -15.57
N ASN A 69 -8.86 11.98 -15.82
CA ASN A 69 -9.96 11.57 -16.71
C ASN A 69 -9.53 11.66 -18.19
N ASP A 70 -8.47 10.93 -18.54
CA ASP A 70 -7.88 10.95 -19.87
C ASP A 70 -7.88 9.52 -20.44
N ILE A 71 -8.62 9.29 -21.52
CA ILE A 71 -8.80 7.98 -22.18
C ILE A 71 -7.44 7.35 -22.55
N THR A 72 -6.43 8.19 -22.76
CA THR A 72 -5.05 7.75 -23.03
C THR A 72 -4.42 7.04 -21.84
N LEU A 73 -4.78 7.38 -20.61
CA LEU A 73 -4.18 6.81 -19.40
C LEU A 73 -4.83 5.48 -19.00
N ASP A 74 -6.11 5.29 -19.27
CA ASP A 74 -6.77 3.97 -19.18
C ASP A 74 -6.05 2.94 -20.06
N SER A 75 -5.65 3.36 -21.27
CA SER A 75 -4.90 2.51 -22.19
C SER A 75 -3.48 2.20 -21.68
N MET A 76 -2.84 3.15 -20.98
CA MET A 76 -1.52 2.96 -20.38
C MET A 76 -1.56 2.08 -19.12
N GLU A 77 -2.63 2.18 -18.32
CA GLU A 77 -2.89 1.27 -17.20
C GLU A 77 -3.01 -0.17 -17.71
N GLU A 78 -3.81 -0.39 -18.77
CA GLU A 78 -3.98 -1.71 -19.37
C GLU A 78 -2.66 -2.27 -19.92
N ILE A 79 -1.85 -1.43 -20.58
CA ILE A 79 -0.51 -1.82 -21.05
C ILE A 79 0.38 -2.20 -19.87
N CYS A 80 0.38 -1.42 -18.78
CA CYS A 80 1.17 -1.71 -17.59
C CYS A 80 0.75 -3.05 -16.95
N MET A 81 -0.56 -3.30 -16.85
CA MET A 81 -1.09 -4.57 -16.36
C MET A 81 -0.66 -5.77 -17.23
N LYS A 82 -0.63 -5.60 -18.56
CA LYS A 82 -0.14 -6.64 -19.49
C LYS A 82 1.36 -6.90 -19.34
N ILE A 83 2.16 -5.86 -19.16
CA ILE A 83 3.61 -5.98 -18.91
C ILE A 83 3.86 -6.74 -17.61
N LEU A 84 3.14 -6.38 -16.54
CA LEU A 84 3.24 -7.07 -15.25
C LEU A 84 2.86 -8.54 -15.37
N TYR A 85 1.74 -8.85 -16.02
CA TYR A 85 1.30 -10.23 -16.25
C TYR A 85 2.35 -11.05 -17.03
N THR A 86 2.93 -10.45 -18.08
CA THR A 86 3.96 -11.10 -18.91
C THR A 86 5.24 -11.34 -18.13
N TYR A 87 5.66 -10.38 -17.29
CA TYR A 87 6.80 -10.53 -16.40
C TYR A 87 6.60 -11.68 -15.41
N GLU A 88 5.41 -11.78 -14.80
CA GLU A 88 5.07 -12.82 -13.84
C GLU A 88 5.07 -14.22 -14.48
N ILE A 89 4.54 -14.35 -15.70
CA ILE A 89 4.58 -15.63 -16.44
C ILE A 89 6.02 -16.08 -16.69
N ASN A 90 6.85 -15.16 -17.16
CA ASN A 90 8.21 -15.48 -17.57
C ASN A 90 9.14 -15.76 -16.37
N THR A 91 8.88 -15.10 -15.24
CA THR A 91 9.77 -15.16 -14.06
C THR A 91 9.29 -16.21 -13.04
N PHE A 92 7.98 -16.41 -12.91
CA PHE A 92 7.37 -17.28 -11.88
C PHE A 92 6.32 -18.24 -12.48
N PRO A 93 6.67 -19.12 -13.42
CA PRO A 93 5.71 -19.92 -14.20
C PRO A 93 4.79 -20.82 -13.35
N VAL A 94 5.21 -21.20 -12.14
CA VAL A 94 4.42 -22.05 -11.22
C VAL A 94 3.49 -21.23 -10.32
N LYS A 95 3.78 -19.94 -10.08
CA LYS A 95 3.04 -19.06 -9.14
C LYS A 95 2.39 -17.84 -9.81
N GLN A 96 2.51 -17.73 -11.14
CA GLN A 96 2.16 -16.55 -11.95
C GLN A 96 0.75 -15.98 -11.66
N SER A 97 -0.28 -16.82 -11.63
CA SER A 97 -1.66 -16.36 -11.45
C SER A 97 -1.94 -15.86 -10.02
N CYS A 98 -1.33 -16.49 -9.03
CA CYS A 98 -1.46 -16.09 -7.64
C CYS A 98 -0.69 -14.79 -7.36
N ARG A 99 0.54 -14.69 -7.88
CA ARG A 99 1.43 -13.55 -7.63
C ARG A 99 0.96 -12.29 -8.36
N TYR A 100 0.55 -12.40 -9.63
CA TYR A 100 -0.06 -11.30 -10.37
C TYR A 100 -1.30 -10.74 -9.64
N ASN A 101 -2.20 -11.62 -9.19
CA ASN A 101 -3.40 -11.20 -8.45
C ASN A 101 -3.06 -10.56 -7.10
N GLN A 102 -2.04 -11.06 -6.40
CA GLN A 102 -1.56 -10.46 -5.15
C GLN A 102 -1.01 -9.04 -5.38
N LEU A 103 -0.26 -8.82 -6.45
CA LEU A 103 0.29 -7.50 -6.79
C LEU A 103 -0.83 -6.52 -7.17
N LEU A 104 -1.82 -6.95 -7.94
CA LEU A 104 -2.99 -6.12 -8.25
C LEU A 104 -3.84 -5.78 -7.01
N ASP A 105 -4.01 -6.73 -6.11
CA ASP A 105 -4.75 -6.48 -4.86
C ASP A 105 -3.99 -5.50 -3.96
N LEU A 106 -2.66 -5.65 -3.88
CA LEU A 106 -1.78 -4.73 -3.18
C LEU A 106 -1.87 -3.31 -3.77
N SER A 107 -1.90 -3.15 -5.10
CA SER A 107 -2.03 -1.84 -5.73
C SER A 107 -3.36 -1.17 -5.38
N LYS A 108 -4.47 -1.93 -5.38
CA LYS A 108 -5.79 -1.44 -4.98
C LYS A 108 -5.83 -1.02 -3.52
N GLN A 109 -5.24 -1.81 -2.62
CA GLN A 109 -5.15 -1.48 -1.20
C GLN A 109 -4.33 -0.19 -0.97
N ILE A 110 -3.20 -0.03 -1.66
CA ILE A 110 -2.37 1.18 -1.59
C ILE A 110 -3.15 2.40 -2.12
N ARG A 111 -3.85 2.26 -3.25
CA ARG A 111 -4.67 3.34 -3.80
C ARG A 111 -5.77 3.76 -2.83
N LEU A 112 -6.52 2.80 -2.30
CA LEU A 112 -7.59 3.08 -1.33
C LEU A 112 -7.05 3.79 -0.10
N LEU A 113 -5.95 3.30 0.47
CA LEU A 113 -5.31 3.94 1.62
C LEU A 113 -4.89 5.37 1.27
N THR A 114 -4.28 5.58 0.10
CA THR A 114 -3.84 6.91 -0.35
C THR A 114 -5.02 7.88 -0.51
N GLN A 115 -6.15 7.41 -1.08
CA GLN A 115 -7.38 8.19 -1.19
C GLN A 115 -7.91 8.58 0.20
N ILE A 116 -8.00 7.63 1.14
CA ILE A 116 -8.49 7.92 2.50
C ILE A 116 -7.55 8.91 3.20
N LEU A 117 -6.22 8.73 3.09
CA LEU A 117 -5.24 9.67 3.65
C LEU A 117 -5.36 11.08 3.04
N LEU A 118 -5.61 11.18 1.73
CA LEU A 118 -5.88 12.44 1.02
C LEU A 118 -7.17 13.11 1.51
N THR A 119 -8.27 12.35 1.61
CA THR A 119 -9.59 12.86 2.00
C THR A 119 -9.63 13.36 3.43
N HIS A 120 -8.83 12.76 4.33
CA HIS A 120 -8.81 13.12 5.74
C HIS A 120 -7.58 13.97 6.14
N GLU A 121 -6.83 14.52 5.18
CA GLU A 121 -5.64 15.35 5.41
C GLU A 121 -4.56 14.71 6.30
N HIS A 122 -4.55 13.38 6.39
CA HIS A 122 -3.66 12.61 7.25
C HIS A 122 -2.33 12.24 6.56
N PHE A 123 -1.79 13.15 5.75
CA PHE A 123 -0.55 12.92 4.97
C PHE A 123 0.67 12.58 5.83
N TYR A 124 0.66 12.94 7.10
CA TYR A 124 1.75 12.74 8.05
C TYR A 124 1.82 11.31 8.61
N LEU A 125 0.74 10.53 8.51
CA LEU A 125 0.61 9.21 9.13
C LEU A 125 1.64 8.18 8.64
N PRO A 126 1.95 8.08 7.33
CA PRO A 126 3.03 7.22 6.84
C PRO A 126 4.42 7.62 7.35
N PHE A 127 4.65 8.92 7.61
CA PHE A 127 5.95 9.43 8.09
C PHE A 127 6.17 9.20 9.59
N LEU A 128 5.09 9.06 10.37
CA LEU A 128 5.17 8.70 11.79
C LEU A 128 5.65 7.25 12.01
N LEU A 129 5.66 6.41 10.97
CA LEU A 129 6.04 5.01 11.01
C LEU A 129 7.48 4.75 10.55
N ILE A 130 8.18 5.78 10.06
CA ILE A 130 9.60 5.67 9.77
C ILE A 130 10.34 5.72 11.11
N PRO A 131 11.03 4.64 11.52
CA PRO A 131 11.81 4.67 12.75
C PRO A 131 12.92 5.71 12.61
N ASN A 132 13.05 6.58 13.61
CA ASN A 132 14.28 7.34 13.84
C ASN A 132 15.42 6.41 14.22
#